data_AF-A0A8D2Q7I4-F1
#
_entry.id   AF-A0A8D2Q7I4-F1
#
_cell.length_a   1.000
_cell.length_b   1.000
_cell.length_c   1.000
_cell.angle_alpha   90.00
_cell.angle_beta   90.00
_cell.angle_gamma   90.00
#
_symmetry.space_group_name_H-M   'P 1'
#
loop_
_entity.id
_entity.type
_entity.pdbx_description
1 polymer ?
#
loop_
_entity_poly.entity_id
_entity_poly.type
_entity_poly.pdbx_seq_one_letter_code
_entity_poly.pdbx_strand_id
1 'polypeptide(L)'
;MFGFLSSADYLEVVKSTQEMKEEELQKTSADYDSVYFHPTTFRCAKLAVGATLELVDAVMLGKTRNGMALVRPPGHHSQRNAANGFCIFNNVAIAAKYAQRTYGLQRILIVDWDVHHGQGTQYLFDADPSVLYFSWHRFEHQQFWPSLSESNYDAVGQEKGRGFNINVPWNKIGMGNSDYIAAFLHVLLPVAFEHIIPRTLPQTKCRLSRNSVLCHRVKRTPDSSAGKYFCLMLWRNVSHPNDIWVIMMNILILYMQGSTISLYALHSLEHKFRG
;
A
#
# COMPACT_ATOMS: atom_id res chain seq x y z
N MET A 1 -4.45 -1.09 18.57
CA MET A 1 -4.57 -1.36 17.11
C MET A 1 -3.23 -1.54 16.37
N PHE A 2 -2.19 -0.73 16.65
CA PHE A 2 -0.89 -0.77 15.93
C PHE A 2 0.06 -1.93 16.28
N GLY A 3 -0.07 -2.52 17.47
CA GLY A 3 0.93 -3.42 18.06
C GLY A 3 1.16 -4.78 17.37
N PHE A 4 0.46 -5.07 16.27
CA PHE A 4 0.63 -6.34 15.54
C PHE A 4 1.57 -6.24 14.34
N LEU A 5 1.80 -5.01 13.84
CA LEU A 5 2.69 -4.76 12.70
C LEU A 5 3.78 -3.76 13.01
N SER A 6 3.63 -2.98 14.08
CA SER A 6 4.69 -2.15 14.67
C SER A 6 5.03 -2.65 16.07
N SER A 7 6.30 -2.63 16.47
CA SER A 7 6.67 -2.96 17.86
C SER A 7 6.18 -1.90 18.85
N ALA A 8 6.04 -2.31 20.11
CA ALA A 8 5.69 -1.40 21.19
C ALA A 8 6.73 -0.29 21.34
N ASP A 9 8.02 -0.64 21.27
CA ASP A 9 9.12 0.31 21.40
C ASP A 9 9.08 1.38 20.30
N TYR A 10 8.91 0.96 19.04
CA TYR A 10 8.78 1.90 17.92
C TYR A 10 7.54 2.80 18.07
N LEU A 11 6.40 2.24 18.50
CA LEU A 11 5.19 3.02 18.71
C LEU A 11 5.37 4.10 19.79
N GLU A 12 6.05 3.78 20.90
CA GLU A 12 6.32 4.75 21.96
C GLU A 12 7.28 5.85 21.49
N VAL A 13 8.31 5.51 20.69
CA VAL A 13 9.17 6.52 20.04
C VAL A 13 8.34 7.48 19.20
N VAL A 14 7.54 6.98 18.24
CA VAL A 14 6.72 7.84 17.37
C VAL A 14 5.70 8.66 18.18
N LYS A 15 5.12 8.08 19.23
CA LYS A 15 4.17 8.79 20.11
C LYS A 15 4.85 9.92 20.89
N SER A 16 6.06 9.70 21.39
CA SER A 16 6.81 10.72 22.12
C SER A 16 7.16 11.95 21.27
N THR A 17 7.22 11.82 19.93
CA THR A 17 7.54 12.94 19.04
C THR A 17 6.51 14.08 19.10
N GLN A 18 5.34 13.86 19.69
CA GLN A 18 4.32 14.90 19.85
C GLN A 18 4.74 16.00 20.83
N GLU A 19 5.60 15.68 21.79
CA GLU A 19 6.02 16.57 22.87
C GLU A 19 7.47 17.05 22.69
N MET A 20 8.17 16.57 21.67
CA MET A 20 9.57 16.89 21.40
C MET A 20 9.73 18.29 20.79
N LYS A 21 10.83 18.95 21.16
CA LYS A 21 11.26 20.20 20.52
C LYS A 21 11.95 19.91 19.19
N GLU A 22 12.13 20.95 18.37
CA GLU A 22 12.71 20.82 17.03
C GLU A 22 14.07 20.11 17.01
N GLU A 23 14.98 20.43 17.95
CA GLU A 23 16.29 19.79 18.03
C GLU A 23 16.20 18.29 18.33
N GLU A 24 15.28 17.89 19.22
CA GLU A 24 15.03 16.48 19.56
C GLU A 24 14.39 15.76 18.36
N LEU A 25 13.45 16.40 17.66
CA LEU A 25 12.84 15.85 16.45
C LEU A 25 13.86 15.63 15.34
N GLN A 26 14.81 16.56 15.15
CA GLN A 26 15.88 16.40 14.19
C GLN A 26 16.78 15.21 14.55
N LYS A 27 17.16 15.08 15.83
CA LYS A 27 17.95 13.94 16.33
C LYS A 27 17.21 12.62 16.11
N THR A 28 15.95 12.52 16.54
CA THR A 28 15.12 11.32 16.33
C THR A 28 14.90 11.03 14.85
N SER A 29 14.76 12.04 14.00
CA SER A 29 14.62 11.84 12.55
C SER A 29 15.89 11.25 11.93
N ALA A 30 17.07 11.66 12.42
CA ALA A 30 18.36 11.21 11.92
C ALA A 30 18.64 9.72 12.22
N ASP A 31 17.94 9.12 13.19
CA ASP A 31 18.02 7.69 13.49
C ASP A 31 17.34 6.81 12.43
N TYR A 32 16.59 7.41 11.48
CA TYR A 32 15.85 6.71 10.43
C TYR A 32 16.27 7.19 9.04
N ASP A 33 16.21 6.28 8.06
CA ASP A 33 16.53 6.62 6.67
C ASP A 33 15.37 7.38 5.99
N SER A 34 15.68 8.60 5.55
CA SER A 34 14.84 9.43 4.69
C SER A 34 13.46 9.75 5.29
N VAL A 35 13.43 10.09 6.59
CA VAL A 35 12.22 10.49 7.33
C VAL A 35 12.47 11.80 8.06
N TYR A 36 11.41 12.57 8.27
CA TYR A 36 11.40 13.69 9.23
C TYR A 36 10.16 13.60 10.11
N PHE A 37 10.32 13.96 11.39
CA PHE A 37 9.23 14.07 12.35
C PHE A 37 8.85 15.53 12.60
N HIS A 38 7.59 15.72 12.97
CA HIS A 38 6.99 16.98 13.39
C HIS A 38 6.07 16.66 14.59
N PRO A 39 5.76 17.60 15.51
CA PRO A 39 4.87 17.32 16.64
C PRO A 39 3.49 16.75 16.24
N THR A 40 3.04 17.05 15.01
CA THR A 40 1.78 16.51 14.48
C THR A 40 1.92 15.18 13.73
N THR A 41 3.14 14.67 13.51
CA THR A 41 3.38 13.47 12.68
C THR A 41 2.63 12.26 13.20
N PHE A 42 2.68 11.97 14.51
CA PHE A 42 1.93 10.86 15.09
C PHE A 42 0.42 10.99 14.89
N ARG A 43 -0.13 12.20 15.11
CA ARG A 43 -1.56 12.46 14.87
C ARG A 43 -1.93 12.22 13.40
N CYS A 44 -1.15 12.76 12.47
CA CYS A 44 -1.38 12.58 11.03
C CYS A 44 -1.25 11.12 10.61
N ALA A 45 -0.25 10.39 11.12
CA ALA A 45 -0.05 8.97 10.84
C ALA A 45 -1.24 8.12 11.35
N LYS A 46 -1.78 8.43 12.54
CA LYS A 46 -3.01 7.79 13.02
C LYS A 46 -4.20 8.08 12.11
N LEU A 47 -4.37 9.32 11.67
CA LEU A 47 -5.45 9.68 10.74
C LEU A 47 -5.30 8.99 9.37
N ALA A 48 -4.08 8.85 8.86
CA ALA A 48 -3.80 8.14 7.61
C ALA A 48 -4.20 6.66 7.69
N VAL A 49 -3.83 5.99 8.79
CA VAL A 49 -4.28 4.61 9.06
C VAL A 49 -5.80 4.57 9.26
N GLY A 50 -6.38 5.47 10.05
CA GLY A 50 -7.82 5.51 10.31
C GLY A 50 -8.64 5.66 9.04
N ALA A 51 -8.26 6.58 8.15
CA ALA A 51 -8.93 6.80 6.87
C ALA A 51 -8.85 5.56 5.96
N THR A 52 -7.71 4.87 6.01
CA THR A 52 -7.51 3.62 5.30
C THR A 52 -8.43 2.51 5.83
N LEU A 53 -8.59 2.40 7.14
CA LEU A 53 -9.48 1.40 7.76
C LEU A 53 -10.96 1.72 7.54
N GLU A 54 -11.36 3.00 7.57
CA GLU A 54 -12.71 3.41 7.18
C GLU A 54 -13.03 3.03 5.74
N LEU A 55 -12.06 3.18 4.83
CA LEU A 55 -12.21 2.75 3.46
C LEU A 55 -12.41 1.22 3.38
N VAL A 56 -11.62 0.43 4.12
CA VAL A 56 -11.83 -1.02 4.22
C VAL A 56 -13.25 -1.32 4.69
N ASP A 57 -13.73 -0.72 5.78
CA ASP A 57 -15.07 -0.98 6.30
C ASP A 57 -16.19 -0.61 5.33
N ALA A 58 -16.13 0.59 4.73
CA ALA A 58 -17.15 1.03 3.78
C ALA A 58 -17.29 0.06 2.61
N VAL A 59 -16.18 -0.51 2.21
CA VAL A 59 -16.03 -1.42 1.10
C VAL A 59 -16.51 -2.84 1.50
N MET A 60 -16.00 -3.38 2.61
CA MET A 60 -16.37 -4.69 3.17
C MET A 60 -17.87 -4.80 3.49
N LEU A 61 -18.43 -3.76 4.13
CA LEU A 61 -19.84 -3.68 4.51
C LEU A 61 -20.76 -3.37 3.32
N GLY A 62 -20.21 -3.19 2.11
CA GLY A 62 -20.99 -2.94 0.90
C GLY A 62 -21.62 -1.54 0.81
N LYS A 63 -21.17 -0.58 1.64
CA LYS A 63 -21.57 0.83 1.54
C LYS A 63 -21.05 1.46 0.25
N THR A 64 -19.92 0.97 -0.26
CA THR A 64 -19.40 1.29 -1.59
C THR A 64 -18.78 0.05 -2.25
N ARG A 65 -18.65 0.08 -3.58
CA ARG A 65 -17.98 -0.98 -4.36
C ARG A 65 -16.45 -0.86 -4.32
N ASN A 66 -15.96 0.37 -4.23
CA ASN A 66 -14.56 0.75 -4.17
C ASN A 66 -14.42 2.15 -3.57
N GLY A 67 -13.20 2.58 -3.33
CA GLY A 67 -12.93 3.95 -2.96
C GLY A 67 -11.44 4.23 -2.87
N MET A 68 -11.12 5.49 -2.55
CA MET A 68 -9.77 6.01 -2.52
C MET A 68 -9.49 6.77 -1.22
N ALA A 69 -8.44 6.41 -0.49
CA ALA A 69 -7.98 7.15 0.67
C ALA A 69 -6.80 8.05 0.28
N LEU A 70 -6.99 9.36 0.35
CA LEU A 70 -5.95 10.37 0.09
C LEU A 70 -5.30 10.76 1.42
N VAL A 71 -4.17 10.15 1.74
CA VAL A 71 -3.57 10.21 3.08
C VAL A 71 -2.12 10.67 3.06
N ARG A 72 -1.70 11.25 4.19
CA ARG A 72 -0.30 11.57 4.50
C ARG A 72 -0.09 11.44 6.01
N PRO A 73 1.03 10.87 6.49
CA PRO A 73 2.18 10.33 5.74
C PRO A 73 1.88 9.03 4.95
N PRO A 74 2.72 8.66 3.96
CA PRO A 74 2.65 7.37 3.25
C PRO A 74 2.99 6.17 4.16
N GLY A 75 2.96 4.95 3.61
CA GLY A 75 3.06 3.73 4.41
C GLY A 75 3.99 2.60 3.96
N HIS A 76 4.15 2.30 2.66
CA HIS A 76 4.80 1.03 2.23
C HIS A 76 6.24 0.80 2.69
N HIS A 77 7.01 1.85 2.98
CA HIS A 77 8.38 1.70 3.47
C HIS A 77 8.45 1.46 4.98
N SER A 78 7.40 1.79 5.73
CA SER A 78 7.35 1.62 7.18
C SER A 78 7.46 0.14 7.53
N GLN A 79 8.39 -0.16 8.42
CA GLN A 79 8.74 -1.51 8.86
C GLN A 79 8.17 -1.77 10.26
N ARG A 80 8.42 -2.96 10.80
CA ARG A 80 7.98 -3.31 12.16
C ARG A 80 8.55 -2.40 13.24
N ASN A 81 9.83 -2.03 13.11
CA ASN A 81 10.56 -1.31 14.15
C ASN A 81 11.12 0.03 13.66
N ALA A 82 10.76 0.49 12.46
CA ALA A 82 11.40 1.65 11.86
C ALA A 82 10.46 2.45 10.94
N ALA A 83 10.56 3.77 11.06
CA ALA A 83 10.14 4.68 10.00
C ALA A 83 11.15 4.59 8.85
N ASN A 84 10.70 4.77 7.62
CA ASN A 84 11.59 4.79 6.46
C ASN A 84 10.91 5.51 5.28
N GLY A 85 11.65 6.26 4.46
CA GLY A 85 11.13 6.84 3.21
C GLY A 85 9.83 7.64 3.37
N PHE A 86 9.82 8.58 4.31
CA PHE A 86 8.64 9.36 4.73
C PHE A 86 7.48 8.57 5.35
N CYS A 87 7.58 7.24 5.44
CA CYS A 87 6.52 6.36 5.95
C CYS A 87 6.67 6.16 7.46
N ILE A 88 5.59 6.37 8.20
CA ILE A 88 5.57 6.24 9.67
C ILE A 88 4.92 4.92 10.08
N PHE A 89 3.69 4.67 9.65
CA PHE A 89 3.02 3.38 9.82
C PHE A 89 2.67 2.80 8.46
N ASN A 90 2.78 1.49 8.32
CA ASN A 90 2.42 0.82 7.08
C ASN A 90 0.89 0.73 6.95
N ASN A 91 0.29 1.81 6.44
CA ASN A 91 -1.16 1.97 6.28
C ASN A 91 -1.80 0.75 5.61
N VAL A 92 -1.13 0.19 4.60
CA VAL A 92 -1.66 -0.87 3.75
C VAL A 92 -1.51 -2.25 4.37
N ALA A 93 -0.37 -2.53 5.00
CA ALA A 93 -0.22 -3.76 5.76
C ALA A 93 -1.22 -3.80 6.93
N ILE A 94 -1.42 -2.66 7.62
CA ILE A 94 -2.43 -2.53 8.68
C ILE A 94 -3.83 -2.78 8.12
N ALA A 95 -4.16 -2.22 6.94
CA ALA A 95 -5.44 -2.48 6.27
C ALA A 95 -5.67 -3.96 5.98
N ALA A 96 -4.66 -4.64 5.42
CA ALA A 96 -4.76 -6.05 5.06
C ALA A 96 -4.94 -6.93 6.32
N LYS A 97 -4.12 -6.75 7.36
CA LYS A 97 -4.28 -7.49 8.63
C LYS A 97 -5.60 -7.17 9.33
N TYR A 98 -6.06 -5.93 9.29
CA TYR A 98 -7.36 -5.55 9.82
C TYR A 98 -8.48 -6.28 9.09
N ALA A 99 -8.41 -6.36 7.76
CA ALA A 99 -9.41 -7.05 6.95
C ALA A 99 -9.42 -8.57 7.21
N GLN A 100 -8.25 -9.20 7.36
CA GLN A 100 -8.14 -10.61 7.77
C GLN A 100 -8.81 -10.87 9.13
N ARG A 101 -8.53 -10.03 10.13
CA ARG A 101 -9.01 -10.24 11.51
C ARG A 101 -10.48 -9.92 11.70
N THR A 102 -10.95 -8.85 11.06
CA THR A 102 -12.31 -8.34 11.26
C THR A 102 -13.30 -9.07 10.36
N TYR A 103 -12.89 -9.41 9.14
CA TYR A 103 -13.78 -9.99 8.12
C TYR A 103 -13.40 -11.40 7.70
N GLY A 104 -12.38 -12.01 8.32
CA GLY A 104 -12.00 -13.40 8.07
C GLY A 104 -11.38 -13.66 6.70
N LEU A 105 -10.92 -12.63 5.99
CA LEU A 105 -10.36 -12.77 4.64
C LEU A 105 -9.17 -13.73 4.64
N GLN A 106 -9.21 -14.71 3.74
CA GLN A 106 -8.16 -15.71 3.58
C GLN A 106 -7.22 -15.43 2.39
N ARG A 107 -7.59 -14.47 1.52
CA ARG A 107 -6.83 -14.09 0.33
C ARG A 107 -6.93 -12.60 0.08
N ILE A 108 -5.79 -11.91 0.09
CA ILE A 108 -5.66 -10.47 -0.16
C ILE A 108 -4.57 -10.26 -1.22
N LEU A 109 -4.85 -9.42 -2.22
CA LEU A 109 -3.86 -9.00 -3.20
C LEU A 109 -3.49 -7.54 -2.93
N ILE A 110 -2.21 -7.28 -2.69
CA ILE A 110 -1.64 -5.94 -2.62
C ILE A 110 -0.87 -5.68 -3.92
N VAL A 111 -1.24 -4.62 -4.64
CA VAL A 111 -0.56 -4.16 -5.85
C VAL A 111 0.12 -2.83 -5.54
N ASP A 112 1.43 -2.86 -5.37
CA ASP A 112 2.26 -1.68 -5.21
C ASP A 112 2.82 -1.24 -6.56
N TRP A 113 2.24 -0.18 -7.13
CA TRP A 113 2.73 0.38 -8.37
C TRP A 113 3.59 1.63 -8.18
N ASP A 114 3.99 1.91 -6.93
CA ASP A 114 4.92 2.99 -6.66
C ASP A 114 6.22 2.82 -7.43
N VAL A 115 6.94 3.92 -7.67
CA VAL A 115 8.25 3.83 -8.33
C VAL A 115 9.32 3.26 -7.41
N HIS A 116 9.13 3.27 -6.09
CA HIS A 116 10.02 2.67 -5.10
C HIS A 116 9.46 1.33 -4.62
N HIS A 117 10.35 0.41 -4.27
CA HIS A 117 9.94 -0.87 -3.68
C HIS A 117 9.37 -0.65 -2.27
N GLY A 118 8.16 -1.15 -2.01
CA GLY A 118 7.54 -1.16 -0.69
C GLY A 118 8.09 -2.25 0.25
N GLN A 119 9.38 -2.18 0.58
CA GLN A 119 10.07 -3.19 1.39
C GLN A 119 9.40 -3.47 2.74
N GLY A 120 8.84 -2.44 3.39
CA GLY A 120 8.10 -2.60 4.64
C GLY A 120 6.89 -3.51 4.47
N THR A 121 6.16 -3.38 3.36
CA THR A 121 5.03 -4.25 3.04
C THR A 121 5.49 -5.68 2.74
N GLN A 122 6.55 -5.84 1.94
CA GLN A 122 7.15 -7.15 1.64
C GLN A 122 7.52 -7.89 2.94
N TYR A 123 8.32 -7.27 3.82
CA TYR A 123 8.77 -7.91 5.06
C TYR A 123 7.61 -8.35 5.97
N LEU A 124 6.52 -7.60 6.01
CA LEU A 124 5.36 -7.91 6.86
C LEU A 124 4.53 -9.10 6.35
N PHE A 125 4.69 -9.50 5.07
CA PHE A 125 3.94 -10.59 4.45
C PHE A 125 4.80 -11.69 3.81
N ASP A 126 6.13 -11.60 3.87
CA ASP A 126 7.06 -12.56 3.23
C ASP A 126 6.72 -14.03 3.57
N ALA A 127 6.29 -14.31 4.81
CA ALA A 127 5.92 -15.65 5.27
C ALA A 127 4.41 -15.95 5.23
N ASP A 128 3.57 -15.03 4.76
CA ASP A 128 2.10 -15.10 4.83
C ASP A 128 1.46 -15.44 3.48
N PRO A 129 1.07 -16.71 3.23
CA PRO A 129 0.45 -17.12 1.97
C PRO A 129 -0.98 -16.57 1.77
N SER A 130 -1.58 -15.96 2.78
CA SER A 130 -2.91 -15.34 2.63
C SER A 130 -2.84 -13.93 2.03
N VAL A 131 -1.64 -13.39 1.82
CA VAL A 131 -1.41 -12.09 1.18
C VAL A 131 -0.43 -12.24 0.01
N LEU A 132 -0.91 -12.00 -1.20
CA LEU A 132 -0.08 -11.87 -2.39
C LEU A 132 0.37 -10.41 -2.52
N TYR A 133 1.67 -10.16 -2.42
CA TYR A 133 2.26 -8.84 -2.67
C TYR A 133 2.90 -8.81 -4.06
N PHE A 134 2.51 -7.82 -4.86
CA PHE A 134 3.12 -7.51 -6.14
C PHE A 134 3.67 -6.09 -6.09
N SER A 135 4.92 -5.90 -6.50
CA SER A 135 5.50 -4.58 -6.71
C SER A 135 6.27 -4.53 -8.01
N TRP A 136 6.01 -3.51 -8.82
CA TRP A 136 7.04 -3.02 -9.74
C TRP A 136 7.73 -1.82 -9.10
N HIS A 137 8.96 -1.53 -9.50
CA HIS A 137 9.70 -0.39 -8.96
C HIS A 137 10.95 -0.15 -9.79
N ARG A 138 11.46 1.09 -9.80
CA ARG A 138 12.79 1.41 -10.31
C ARG A 138 13.82 0.73 -9.41
N PHE A 139 14.77 0.04 -10.02
CA PHE A 139 15.77 -0.76 -9.31
C PHE A 139 17.19 -0.41 -9.76
N GLU A 140 17.41 -0.27 -11.08
CA GLU A 140 18.73 0.05 -11.67
C GLU A 140 19.87 -0.80 -11.09
N HIS A 141 19.67 -2.13 -11.05
CA HIS A 141 20.63 -3.06 -10.47
C HIS A 141 21.03 -2.68 -9.03
N GLN A 142 20.02 -2.43 -8.18
CA GLN A 142 20.15 -2.02 -6.78
C GLN A 142 20.67 -0.58 -6.56
N GLN A 143 20.89 0.20 -7.62
CA GLN A 143 21.39 1.58 -7.48
C GLN A 143 20.29 2.58 -7.08
N PHE A 144 19.01 2.24 -7.28
CA PHE A 144 17.90 3.12 -6.88
C PHE A 144 17.40 2.80 -5.46
N TRP A 145 17.09 3.85 -4.70
CA TRP A 145 16.59 3.73 -3.32
C TRP A 145 15.30 2.87 -3.28
N PRO A 146 15.13 1.94 -2.32
CA PRO A 146 15.91 1.76 -1.08
C PRO A 146 17.21 0.94 -1.21
N SER A 147 17.64 0.58 -2.43
CA SER A 147 18.92 -0.08 -2.69
C SER A 147 19.11 -1.44 -2.01
N LEU A 148 18.04 -2.23 -2.00
CA LEU A 148 17.97 -3.54 -1.34
C LEU A 148 18.05 -4.69 -2.34
N SER A 149 18.88 -5.69 -2.05
CA SER A 149 18.99 -6.89 -2.90
C SER A 149 17.67 -7.66 -2.98
N GLU A 150 16.92 -7.70 -1.87
CA GLU A 150 15.63 -8.35 -1.73
C GLU A 150 14.48 -7.62 -2.45
N SER A 151 14.74 -6.45 -3.03
CA SER A 151 13.80 -5.82 -3.98
C SER A 151 13.88 -6.48 -5.37
N ASN A 152 14.88 -7.32 -5.63
CA ASN A 152 15.03 -7.96 -6.93
C ASN A 152 14.02 -9.11 -7.13
N TYR A 153 13.93 -9.59 -8.38
CA TYR A 153 12.92 -10.58 -8.81
C TYR A 153 13.04 -11.96 -8.14
N ASP A 154 14.21 -12.29 -7.58
CA ASP A 154 14.49 -13.58 -6.94
C ASP A 154 13.97 -13.67 -5.49
N ALA A 155 13.58 -12.54 -4.89
CA ALA A 155 12.88 -12.50 -3.62
C ALA A 155 11.40 -12.88 -3.81
N VAL A 156 11.12 -14.18 -3.71
CA VAL A 156 9.78 -14.74 -3.96
C VAL A 156 8.98 -15.07 -2.69
N GLY A 157 9.35 -14.49 -1.55
CA GLY A 157 8.77 -14.79 -0.24
C GLY A 157 9.47 -15.96 0.45
N GLN A 158 9.11 -16.18 1.71
CA GLN A 158 9.77 -17.10 2.64
C GLN A 158 8.78 -18.12 3.21
N GLU A 159 9.31 -19.23 3.72
CA GLU A 159 8.52 -20.26 4.41
C GLU A 159 7.25 -20.68 3.62
N LYS A 160 6.07 -20.54 4.24
CA LYS A 160 4.78 -20.83 3.62
C LYS A 160 4.35 -19.77 2.60
N GLY A 161 4.90 -18.56 2.67
CA GLY A 161 4.64 -17.44 1.76
C GLY A 161 5.47 -17.48 0.48
N ARG A 162 6.33 -18.48 0.27
CA ARG A 162 7.06 -18.65 -0.99
C ARG A 162 6.08 -18.77 -2.18
N GLY A 163 6.24 -17.90 -3.17
CA GLY A 163 5.35 -17.73 -4.32
C GLY A 163 4.32 -16.60 -4.16
N PHE A 164 4.23 -15.96 -2.98
CA PHE A 164 3.29 -14.88 -2.67
C PHE A 164 3.94 -13.49 -2.60
N ASN A 165 5.21 -13.38 -2.97
CA ASN A 165 5.89 -12.10 -3.18
C ASN A 165 6.40 -12.03 -4.64
N ILE A 166 6.05 -10.96 -5.36
CA ILE A 166 6.44 -10.76 -6.75
C ILE A 166 7.02 -9.37 -6.92
N ASN A 167 8.31 -9.31 -7.26
CA ASN A 167 9.02 -8.08 -7.58
C ASN A 167 9.30 -8.02 -9.09
N VAL A 168 8.97 -6.88 -9.71
CA VAL A 168 9.28 -6.54 -11.10
C VAL A 168 10.22 -5.31 -11.12
N PRO A 169 11.55 -5.54 -11.02
CA PRO A 169 12.54 -4.47 -10.94
C PRO A 169 12.83 -3.86 -12.32
N TRP A 170 12.61 -2.55 -12.46
CA TRP A 170 12.99 -1.79 -13.63
C TRP A 170 14.46 -1.39 -13.57
N ASN A 171 15.29 -2.06 -14.37
CA ASN A 171 16.74 -1.81 -14.44
C ASN A 171 17.15 -0.65 -15.35
N LYS A 172 16.18 0.05 -15.95
CA LYS A 172 16.38 1.28 -16.71
C LYS A 172 15.32 2.30 -16.35
N ILE A 173 15.65 3.58 -16.47
CA ILE A 173 14.68 4.67 -16.43
C ILE A 173 13.93 4.79 -17.77
N GLY A 174 12.82 5.52 -17.76
CA GLY A 174 12.05 5.83 -18.96
C GLY A 174 11.01 4.78 -19.34
N MET A 175 10.70 3.83 -18.44
CA MET A 175 9.59 2.89 -18.62
C MET A 175 8.30 3.65 -18.92
N GLY A 176 7.62 3.23 -19.99
CA GLY A 176 6.40 3.85 -20.49
C GLY A 176 5.20 2.91 -20.43
N ASN A 177 4.07 3.36 -20.97
CA ASN A 177 2.81 2.63 -20.90
C ASN A 177 2.91 1.17 -21.37
N SER A 178 3.69 0.89 -22.42
CA SER A 178 3.86 -0.46 -22.95
C SER A 178 4.53 -1.41 -21.96
N ASP A 179 5.53 -0.93 -21.20
CA ASP A 179 6.26 -1.74 -20.21
C ASP A 179 5.35 -2.10 -19.04
N TYR A 180 4.61 -1.11 -18.53
CA TYR A 180 3.64 -1.32 -17.46
C TYR A 180 2.49 -2.24 -17.89
N ILE A 181 1.95 -2.05 -19.10
CA ILE A 181 0.91 -2.94 -19.65
C ILE A 181 1.45 -4.36 -19.81
N ALA A 182 2.69 -4.52 -20.27
CA ALA A 182 3.32 -5.84 -20.39
C ALA A 182 3.46 -6.52 -19.01
N ALA A 183 3.98 -5.82 -17.98
CA ALA A 183 4.03 -6.35 -16.62
C ALA A 183 2.63 -6.70 -16.08
N PHE A 184 1.62 -5.86 -16.39
CA PHE A 184 0.25 -6.09 -15.97
C PHE A 184 -0.34 -7.35 -16.62
N LEU A 185 -0.23 -7.49 -17.94
CA LEU A 185 -0.82 -8.59 -18.72
C LEU A 185 -0.08 -9.91 -18.56
N HIS A 186 1.24 -9.89 -18.41
CA HIS A 186 2.08 -11.10 -18.43
C HIS A 186 2.55 -11.54 -17.05
N VAL A 187 2.48 -10.69 -16.02
CA VAL A 187 2.89 -11.03 -14.66
C VAL A 187 1.74 -10.88 -13.67
N LEU A 188 1.24 -9.66 -13.49
CA LEU A 188 0.26 -9.38 -12.43
C LEU A 188 -1.07 -10.10 -12.66
N LEU A 189 -1.72 -9.91 -13.81
CA LEU A 189 -3.04 -10.48 -14.07
C LEU A 189 -3.06 -12.00 -14.00
N PRO A 190 -2.15 -12.76 -14.65
CA PRO A 190 -2.17 -14.22 -14.57
C PRO A 190 -2.12 -14.74 -13.13
N VAL A 191 -1.20 -14.20 -12.31
CA VAL A 191 -1.07 -14.61 -10.91
C VAL A 191 -2.26 -14.15 -10.08
N ALA A 192 -2.73 -12.91 -10.28
CA ALA A 192 -3.91 -12.41 -9.60
C ALA A 192 -5.12 -13.32 -9.87
N PHE A 193 -5.39 -13.70 -11.12
CA PHE A 193 -6.50 -14.60 -11.45
C PHE A 193 -6.34 -15.99 -10.83
N GLU A 194 -5.14 -16.57 -10.79
CA GLU A 194 -4.91 -17.85 -10.11
C GLU A 194 -5.09 -17.75 -8.58
N HIS A 195 -4.60 -16.68 -7.97
CA HIS A 195 -4.77 -16.43 -6.54
C HIS A 195 -6.24 -16.18 -6.16
N ILE A 196 -6.99 -15.53 -7.05
CA ILE A 196 -8.37 -15.10 -6.86
C ILE A 196 -9.33 -16.28 -7.09
N ILE A 197 -9.17 -17.06 -8.16
CA ILE A 197 -10.14 -18.07 -8.58
C ILE A 197 -9.87 -19.40 -7.84
N PRO A 198 -10.81 -19.91 -7.02
CA PRO A 198 -10.71 -21.25 -6.47
C PRO A 198 -10.60 -22.28 -7.60
N ARG A 199 -9.61 -23.19 -7.54
CA ARG A 199 -9.42 -24.30 -8.50
C ARG A 199 -10.64 -25.23 -8.66
N THR A 200 -11.65 -25.10 -7.79
CA THR A 200 -12.88 -25.90 -7.79
C THR A 200 -14.02 -25.33 -8.65
N LEU A 201 -13.87 -24.13 -9.22
CA LEU A 201 -14.90 -23.55 -10.10
C LEU A 201 -14.60 -23.84 -11.59
N PRO A 202 -15.58 -24.33 -12.37
CA PRO A 202 -15.43 -24.44 -13.82
C PRO A 202 -15.11 -23.07 -14.43
N GLN A 203 -14.02 -22.98 -15.20
CA GLN A 203 -13.54 -21.74 -15.84
C GLN A 203 -14.61 -21.02 -16.68
N THR A 204 -15.67 -21.73 -17.10
CA THR A 204 -16.76 -21.23 -17.95
C THR A 204 -17.73 -20.26 -17.25
N LYS A 205 -17.65 -20.06 -15.93
CA LYS A 205 -18.50 -19.10 -15.19
C LYS A 205 -17.83 -17.76 -14.84
N CYS A 206 -16.57 -17.55 -15.20
CA CYS A 206 -15.85 -16.31 -14.88
C CYS A 206 -16.23 -15.19 -15.87
N ARG A 207 -17.35 -14.50 -15.61
CA ARG A 207 -17.81 -13.34 -16.40
C ARG A 207 -17.15 -12.06 -15.89
N LEU A 208 -16.12 -11.58 -16.60
CA LEU A 208 -15.62 -10.21 -16.45
C LEU A 208 -16.71 -9.23 -16.91
N SER A 209 -17.31 -8.49 -15.97
CA SER A 209 -18.05 -7.29 -16.35
C SER A 209 -17.05 -6.25 -16.88
N ARG A 210 -17.35 -5.61 -18.00
CA ARG A 210 -16.50 -4.67 -18.77
C ARG A 210 -15.87 -3.48 -18.00
N ASN A 211 -16.06 -3.37 -16.69
CA ASN A 211 -15.69 -2.21 -15.88
C ASN A 211 -14.51 -2.45 -14.90
N SER A 212 -13.80 -3.58 -15.00
CA SER A 212 -12.82 -4.01 -13.98
C SER A 212 -11.35 -3.68 -14.26
N VAL A 213 -11.01 -2.97 -15.35
CA VAL A 213 -9.62 -2.59 -15.65
C VAL A 213 -9.56 -1.10 -15.96
N LEU A 214 -9.19 -0.29 -14.96
CA LEU A 214 -9.03 1.15 -15.13
C LEU A 214 -7.58 1.47 -15.50
N CYS A 215 -7.25 1.39 -16.79
CA CYS A 215 -6.05 2.02 -17.33
C CYS A 215 -6.38 3.48 -17.65
N HIS A 216 -6.15 4.41 -16.71
CA HIS A 216 -6.20 5.84 -17.00
C HIS A 216 -4.83 6.36 -17.46
N ARG A 217 -4.86 7.11 -18.57
CA ARG A 217 -3.71 7.60 -19.34
C ARG A 217 -2.90 8.62 -18.53
N VAL A 218 -1.69 8.26 -18.07
CA VAL A 218 -0.76 9.20 -17.44
C VAL A 218 0.04 9.91 -18.54
N LYS A 219 -0.20 11.21 -18.76
CA LYS A 219 0.69 12.09 -19.52
C LYS A 219 1.51 12.91 -18.51
N ARG A 220 2.84 12.90 -18.66
CA ARG A 220 3.76 13.74 -17.86
C ARG A 220 4.11 14.99 -18.67
N THR A 221 4.01 16.17 -18.08
CA THR A 221 4.61 17.42 -18.61
C THR A 221 5.62 17.99 -17.59
N PRO A 222 6.63 18.75 -18.02
CA PRO A 222 7.77 19.12 -17.19
C PRO A 222 7.65 20.57 -16.69
N ASP A 223 7.13 20.78 -15.47
CA ASP A 223 7.57 21.88 -14.58
C ASP A 223 7.04 21.67 -13.14
N SER A 224 7.52 22.50 -12.22
CA SER A 224 7.92 22.28 -10.84
C SER A 224 6.88 22.61 -9.74
N SER A 225 7.19 22.16 -8.51
CA SER A 225 6.51 22.39 -7.21
C SER A 225 5.16 21.68 -6.97
N ALA A 226 5.18 20.48 -6.37
CA ALA A 226 3.96 19.75 -5.97
C ALA A 226 4.11 19.06 -4.60
N GLY A 227 3.07 19.15 -3.77
CA GLY A 227 2.94 18.38 -2.52
C GLY A 227 2.68 16.89 -2.81
N LYS A 228 3.37 16.00 -2.10
CA LYS A 228 3.24 14.53 -2.26
C LYS A 228 2.03 14.02 -1.47
N TYR A 229 1.07 13.37 -2.15
CA TYR A 229 -0.08 12.69 -1.53
C TYR A 229 -0.05 11.19 -1.85
N PHE A 230 -0.42 10.35 -0.88
CA PHE A 230 -0.52 8.90 -1.05
C PHE A 230 -1.96 8.49 -1.30
N CYS A 231 -2.21 7.59 -2.25
CA CYS A 231 -3.53 7.12 -2.63
C CYS A 231 -3.63 5.60 -2.49
N LEU A 232 -4.69 5.14 -1.82
CA LEU A 232 -5.01 3.72 -1.67
C LEU A 232 -6.34 3.42 -2.35
N MET A 233 -6.38 2.50 -3.31
CA MET A 233 -7.63 2.04 -3.92
C MET A 233 -7.98 0.62 -3.47
N LEU A 234 -9.23 0.42 -3.05
CA LEU A 234 -9.78 -0.89 -2.70
C LEU A 234 -10.86 -1.32 -3.71
N TRP A 235 -10.88 -2.58 -4.14
CA TRP A 235 -11.92 -3.09 -5.04
C TRP A 235 -12.56 -4.41 -4.58
N ARG A 236 -13.91 -4.47 -4.60
CA ARG A 236 -14.71 -5.67 -4.27
C ARG A 236 -14.83 -6.60 -5.46
N ASN A 237 -14.48 -7.87 -5.27
CA ASN A 237 -15.08 -8.91 -6.09
C ASN A 237 -16.51 -9.21 -5.58
N VAL A 238 -17.51 -8.82 -6.35
CA VAL A 238 -18.94 -8.95 -5.98
C VAL A 238 -19.40 -10.40 -5.94
N SER A 239 -18.63 -11.34 -6.51
CA SER A 239 -19.05 -12.73 -6.66
C SER A 239 -18.81 -13.59 -5.41
N HIS A 240 -17.80 -13.28 -4.58
CA HIS A 240 -17.36 -14.13 -3.46
C HIS A 240 -17.12 -13.29 -2.18
N PRO A 241 -18.07 -13.21 -1.24
CA PRO A 241 -17.99 -12.28 -0.11
C PRO A 241 -16.86 -12.56 0.88
N ASN A 242 -16.34 -13.80 0.92
CA ASN A 242 -15.24 -14.21 1.80
C ASN A 242 -13.86 -14.16 1.13
N ASP A 243 -13.82 -13.85 -0.17
CA ASP A 243 -12.61 -13.91 -0.98
C ASP A 243 -12.45 -12.64 -1.83
N ILE A 244 -11.34 -11.93 -1.57
CA ILE A 244 -10.64 -10.93 -2.41
C ILE A 244 -11.06 -9.47 -2.25
N TRP A 245 -10.03 -8.70 -1.91
CA TRP A 245 -9.94 -7.25 -2.02
C TRP A 245 -8.58 -6.91 -2.60
N VAL A 246 -8.56 -6.19 -3.72
CA VAL A 246 -7.33 -5.64 -4.29
C VAL A 246 -7.03 -4.34 -3.56
N ILE A 247 -5.88 -4.27 -2.89
CA ILE A 247 -5.36 -3.04 -2.31
C ILE A 247 -4.30 -2.48 -3.26
N MET A 248 -4.66 -1.47 -4.07
CA MET A 248 -3.73 -0.81 -4.98
C MET A 248 -3.12 0.43 -4.31
N MET A 249 -1.79 0.51 -4.30
CA MET A 249 -1.01 1.60 -3.71
C MET A 249 -0.49 2.56 -4.77
N ASN A 250 -0.56 3.86 -4.48
CA ASN A 250 -0.18 4.95 -5.36
C ASN A 250 0.63 6.00 -4.56
N ILE A 251 1.80 6.43 -5.04
CA ILE A 251 2.16 7.86 -4.98
C ILE A 251 1.56 8.50 -6.23
N LEU A 252 0.45 9.22 -6.06
CA LEU A 252 -0.11 10.02 -7.14
C LEU A 252 0.29 11.48 -6.93
N ILE A 253 1.25 11.96 -7.74
CA ILE A 253 1.50 13.39 -7.90
C ILE A 253 0.36 13.94 -8.76
N LEU A 254 -0.74 14.37 -8.14
CA LEU A 254 -1.87 14.99 -8.83
C LEU A 254 -1.61 16.48 -9.07
N TYR A 255 -1.55 16.86 -10.35
CA TYR A 255 -1.85 18.22 -10.79
C TYR A 255 -3.35 18.30 -11.07
N MET A 256 -4.09 19.08 -10.28
CA MET A 256 -5.54 19.21 -10.45
C MET A 256 -5.87 20.51 -11.18
N GLN A 257 -6.44 20.39 -12.38
CA GLN A 257 -7.27 21.43 -12.99
C GLN A 257 -8.64 20.82 -13.31
N GLY A 258 -9.70 21.27 -12.62
CA GLY A 258 -11.09 21.05 -13.02
C GLY A 258 -11.81 19.79 -12.49
N SER A 259 -12.64 20.03 -11.48
CA SER A 259 -13.99 19.47 -11.20
C SER A 259 -14.26 17.96 -11.34
N THR A 260 -14.12 17.24 -10.22
CA THR A 260 -15.18 16.62 -9.38
C THR A 260 -14.66 15.31 -8.81
N ILE A 261 -14.16 15.35 -7.56
CA ILE A 261 -13.84 14.16 -6.76
C ILE A 261 -14.95 14.03 -5.72
N SER A 262 -15.58 12.87 -5.62
CA SER A 262 -16.49 12.57 -4.52
C SER A 262 -15.66 12.38 -3.24
N LEU A 263 -15.42 13.47 -2.51
CA LEU A 263 -14.75 13.45 -1.21
C LEU A 263 -15.68 12.80 -0.17
N TYR A 264 -15.24 11.71 0.44
CA TYR A 264 -15.81 11.27 1.72
C TYR A 264 -15.10 12.02 2.86
N ALA A 265 -15.90 12.75 3.64
CA ALA A 265 -15.44 13.73 4.62
C ALA A 265 -14.84 13.11 5.88
N LEU A 266 -13.79 13.78 6.38
CA LEU A 266 -12.95 13.52 7.56
C LEU A 266 -13.65 13.45 8.94
N HIS A 267 -14.98 13.31 9.03
CA HIS A 267 -15.70 13.64 10.27
C HIS A 267 -15.79 12.52 11.34
N SER A 268 -15.29 11.30 11.09
CA SER A 268 -15.51 10.14 12.00
C SER A 268 -14.24 9.42 12.51
N LEU A 269 -13.05 10.01 12.36
CA LEU A 269 -11.78 9.29 12.55
C LEU A 269 -11.29 9.15 14.00
N GLU A 270 -11.86 9.87 14.97
CA GLU A 270 -11.32 9.89 16.35
C GLU A 270 -11.82 8.73 17.24
N HIS A 271 -12.94 8.07 16.90
CA HIS A 271 -13.55 7.06 17.77
C HIS A 271 -12.82 5.70 17.78
N LYS A 272 -12.02 5.38 16.75
CA LYS A 272 -11.33 4.08 16.64
C LYS A 272 -10.00 3.98 17.38
N PHE A 273 -9.51 5.08 17.96
CA PHE A 273 -8.19 5.13 18.61
C PHE A 273 -8.23 5.26 20.15
N ARG A 274 -9.40 5.08 20.77
CA ARG A 274 -9.53 4.92 22.23
C ARG A 274 -9.57 3.43 22.54
N GLY A 275 -8.40 2.81 22.71
CA GLY A 275 -8.24 1.37 22.99
C GLY A 275 -6.79 0.93 22.86
#